data_AF-A0A6B3FDS0-F1
#
_entry.id   AF-A0A6B3FDS0-F1
#
_cell.length_a   1.000
_cell.length_b   1.000
_cell.length_c   1.000
_cell.angle_alpha   90.00
_cell.angle_beta   90.00
_cell.angle_gamma   90.00
#
_symmetry.space_group_name_H-M   'P 1'
#
loop_
_entity.id
_entity.type
_entity.pdbx_description
1 polymer ?
#
loop_
_entity_poly.entity_id
_entity_poly.type
_entity_poly.pdbx_seq_one_letter_code
_entity_poly.pdbx_strand_id
1 'polypeptide(L)'
;TAGHETYAGYFRIRRADDSLRWTHTQGYIRRDADGRARRIFGIVRDATQELSDTTARREQASELRRRTTVVERTTAALAAARTVGDVLDILREQDGLVRLGADSL
;
A
#
# COMPACT_ATOMS: atom_id res chain seq x y z
N THR A 1 -8.70 -15.36 31.63
CA THR A 1 -9.27 -14.10 31.11
C THR A 1 -10.12 -14.42 29.91
N ALA A 2 -11.40 -14.02 29.88
CA ALA A 2 -12.25 -14.25 28.71
C ALA A 2 -11.73 -13.41 27.52
N GLY A 3 -11.70 -14.00 26.32
CA GLY A 3 -11.26 -13.29 25.10
C GLY A 3 -12.23 -12.18 24.68
N HIS A 4 -11.77 -11.31 23.77
CA HIS A 4 -12.54 -10.15 23.29
C HIS A 4 -13.97 -10.51 22.84
N GLU A 5 -14.91 -9.59 23.08
CA GLU A 5 -16.32 -9.74 22.71
C GLU A 5 -16.60 -9.37 21.26
N THR A 6 -15.68 -8.67 20.60
CA THR A 6 -15.77 -8.30 19.19
C THR A 6 -14.62 -8.92 18.41
N TYR A 7 -14.87 -9.15 17.12
CA TYR A 7 -13.85 -9.60 16.18
C TYR A 7 -14.05 -8.91 14.84
N ALA A 8 -12.95 -8.70 14.13
CA ALA A 8 -12.96 -8.26 12.74
C ALA A 8 -11.76 -8.84 12.01
N GLY A 9 -11.87 -9.00 10.69
CA GLY A 9 -10.76 -9.52 9.91
C GLY A 9 -11.04 -9.62 8.42
N TYR A 10 -9.96 -9.55 7.65
CA TYR A 10 -9.98 -9.76 6.20
C TYR A 10 -9.46 -11.16 5.89
N PHE A 11 -10.17 -11.87 5.03
CA PHE A 11 -9.76 -13.18 4.55
C PHE A 11 -10.28 -13.40 3.15
N ARG A 12 -9.69 -14.39 2.48
CA ARG A 12 -10.16 -14.83 1.17
C ARG A 12 -11.09 -16.02 1.33
N ILE A 13 -12.23 -15.94 0.67
CA ILE A 13 -13.13 -17.09 0.49
C ILE A 13 -13.00 -17.60 -0.93
N ARG A 14 -13.22 -18.91 -1.08
CA ARG A 14 -13.41 -19.54 -2.38
C ARG A 14 -14.89 -19.66 -2.67
N ARG A 15 -15.32 -19.17 -3.84
CA ARG A 15 -16.71 -19.21 -4.29
C ARG A 15 -16.99 -20.52 -5.03
N ALA A 16 -18.26 -20.76 -5.34
CA ALA A 16 -18.71 -21.95 -6.07
C ALA A 16 -18.11 -22.05 -7.48
N ASP A 17 -17.72 -20.92 -8.07
CA ASP A 17 -17.03 -20.82 -9.37
C ASP A 17 -15.50 -20.93 -9.24
N ASP A 18 -14.98 -21.38 -8.09
CA ASP A 18 -13.56 -21.49 -7.73
C ASP A 18 -12.80 -20.14 -7.65
N SER A 19 -13.48 -19.01 -7.89
CA SER A 19 -12.87 -17.69 -7.75
C SER A 19 -12.57 -17.36 -6.29
N LEU A 20 -11.49 -16.60 -6.08
CA LEU A 20 -11.08 -16.11 -4.76
C LEU A 20 -11.56 -14.68 -4.58
N ARG A 21 -12.19 -14.42 -3.44
CA ARG A 21 -12.73 -13.09 -3.12
C ARG A 21 -12.29 -12.62 -1.75
N TRP A 22 -11.84 -11.38 -1.70
CA TRP A 22 -11.56 -10.71 -0.44
C TRP A 22 -12.87 -10.42 0.29
N THR A 23 -12.87 -10.73 1.58
CA THR A 23 -14.04 -10.59 2.42
C THR A 23 -13.62 -9.93 3.73
N HIS A 24 -14.42 -8.97 4.19
CA HIS A 24 -14.28 -8.39 5.52
C HIS A 24 -15.41 -8.94 6.39
N THR A 25 -15.06 -9.52 7.53
CA THR A 25 -16.01 -9.88 8.58
C THR A 25 -15.83 -8.97 9.77
N GLN A 26 -16.94 -8.62 10.40
CA GLN A 26 -16.96 -8.00 11.72
C GLN A 26 -18.16 -8.52 12.50
N GLY A 27 -18.00 -8.71 13.80
CA GLY A 27 -19.06 -9.24 14.62
C GLY A 27 -18.77 -9.21 16.11
N TYR A 28 -19.72 -9.74 16.87
CA TYR A 28 -19.63 -9.87 18.31
C TYR A 28 -20.00 -11.29 18.77
N ILE A 29 -19.40 -11.69 19.88
CA ILE A 29 -19.53 -12.99 20.52
C ILE A 29 -20.43 -12.81 21.74
N ARG A 30 -21.62 -13.39 21.71
CA ARG A 30 -22.53 -13.42 22.85
C ARG A 30 -22.12 -14.54 23.81
N ARG A 31 -21.77 -14.17 25.04
CA ARG A 31 -21.38 -15.11 26.11
C ARG A 31 -22.51 -15.29 27.12
N ASP A 32 -22.54 -16.43 27.80
CA ASP A 32 -23.39 -16.64 28.97
C ASP A 32 -22.74 -16.08 30.25
N ALA A 33 -23.43 -16.22 31.38
CA ALA A 33 -22.97 -15.71 32.68
C ALA A 33 -21.64 -16.33 33.14
N ASP A 34 -21.31 -17.54 32.66
CA ASP A 34 -20.05 -18.24 32.95
C ASP A 34 -18.93 -17.83 31.98
N GLY A 35 -19.18 -16.89 31.07
CA GLY A 35 -18.23 -16.39 30.07
C GLY A 35 -18.04 -17.30 28.85
N ARG A 36 -18.86 -18.35 28.70
CA ARG A 36 -18.76 -19.29 27.57
C ARG A 36 -19.42 -18.68 26.33
N ALA A 37 -18.75 -18.78 25.18
CA ALA A 37 -19.29 -18.30 23.92
C ALA A 37 -20.51 -19.15 23.50
N ARG A 38 -21.69 -18.53 23.41
CA ARG A 38 -22.95 -19.18 23.04
C ARG A 38 -23.34 -18.91 21.59
N ARG A 39 -23.07 -17.71 21.08
CA ARG A 39 -23.43 -17.29 19.72
C ARG A 39 -22.44 -16.28 19.16
N ILE A 40 -22.36 -16.26 17.83
CA ILE A 40 -21.62 -15.25 17.08
C ILE A 40 -22.61 -14.55 16.15
N PHE A 41 -22.58 -13.22 16.17
CA PHE A 41 -23.37 -12.38 15.28
C PHE A 41 -22.41 -11.51 14.48
N GLY A 42 -22.50 -11.51 13.16
CA GLY A 42 -21.59 -10.74 12.34
C GLY A 42 -22.10 -10.49 10.94
N ILE A 43 -21.45 -9.55 10.28
CA ILE A 43 -21.69 -9.21 8.88
C ILE A 43 -20.46 -9.64 8.10
N VAL A 44 -20.70 -10.29 6.97
CA VAL A 44 -19.67 -10.70 6.02
C VAL A 44 -19.92 -9.95 4.73
N ARG A 45 -18.99 -9.08 4.33
CA ARG A 45 -19.09 -8.27 3.12
C ARG A 45 -17.93 -8.50 2.17
N ASP A 46 -18.17 -8.35 0.88
CA ASP A 46 -17.10 -8.27 -0.11
C ASP A 46 -16.21 -7.05 0.17
N ALA A 47 -14.89 -7.29 0.19
CA ALA A 47 -13.87 -6.27 0.44
C ALA A 47 -12.92 -6.08 -0.75
N THR A 48 -13.24 -6.67 -1.90
CA THR A 48 -12.37 -6.64 -3.08
C THR A 48 -12.13 -5.21 -3.56
N GLN A 49 -13.19 -4.41 -3.71
CA GLN A 49 -13.04 -3.02 -4.16
C GLN A 49 -12.25 -2.16 -3.16
N GLU A 50 -12.56 -2.29 -1.87
CA GLU A 50 -11.91 -1.54 -0.79
C GLU A 50 -10.38 -1.78 -0.77
N LEU A 51 -9.98 -3.04 -0.90
CA LEU A 51 -8.56 -3.43 -0.91
C LEU A 51 -7.86 -3.04 -2.22
N SER A 52 -8.53 -3.19 -3.36
CA SER A 52 -8.00 -2.75 -4.66
C SER A 52 -7.75 -1.24 -4.69
N ASP A 53 -8.71 -0.43 -4.24
CA ASP A 53 -8.57 1.02 -4.19
C ASP A 53 -7.43 1.44 -3.25
N THR A 54 -7.31 0.78 -2.10
CA THR A 54 -6.26 1.09 -1.13
C THR A 54 -4.87 0.75 -1.71
N THR A 55 -4.77 -0.37 -2.43
CA THR A 55 -3.53 -0.77 -3.10
C THR A 55 -3.17 0.23 -4.20
N ALA A 56 -4.12 0.57 -5.07
CA ALA A 56 -3.92 1.55 -6.14
C ALA A 56 -3.48 2.93 -5.60
N ARG A 57 -4.12 3.42 -4.52
CA ARG A 57 -3.70 4.69 -3.88
C ARG A 57 -2.28 4.61 -3.31
N ARG A 58 -1.90 3.49 -2.70
CA ARG A 58 -0.54 3.30 -2.17
C ARG A 58 0.51 3.28 -3.28
N GLU A 59 0.21 2.61 -4.39
CA GLU A 59 1.08 2.56 -5.56
C GLU A 59 1.26 3.95 -6.17
N GLN A 60 0.16 4.68 -6.38
CA GLN A 60 0.22 6.05 -6.88
C GLN A 60 1.03 6.98 -5.97
N ALA A 61 0.82 6.89 -4.64
CA ALA A 61 1.60 7.68 -3.68
C ALA A 61 3.08 7.29 -3.68
N SER A 62 3.40 6.00 -3.88
CA SER A 62 4.78 5.53 -4.02
C SER A 62 5.43 6.09 -5.27
N GLU A 63 4.73 6.08 -6.40
CA GLU A 63 5.24 6.60 -7.66
C GLU A 63 5.46 8.11 -7.61
N LEU A 64 4.53 8.87 -7.01
CA LEU A 64 4.72 10.31 -6.78
C LEU A 64 5.95 10.58 -5.91
N ARG A 65 6.11 9.85 -4.80
CA ARG A 65 7.30 9.99 -3.93
C ARG A 65 8.61 9.70 -4.68
N ARG A 66 8.61 8.67 -5.54
CA ARG A 66 9.77 8.32 -6.36
C ARG A 66 10.14 9.46 -7.30
N ARG A 67 9.15 10.04 -7.98
CA ARG A 67 9.35 11.20 -8.87
C ARG A 67 9.87 12.43 -8.11
N THR A 68 9.27 12.77 -6.97
CA THR A 68 9.72 13.89 -6.14
C THR A 68 11.16 13.70 -5.67
N THR A 69 11.52 12.50 -5.20
CA THR A 69 12.88 12.19 -4.74
C THR A 69 13.93 12.37 -5.84
N VAL A 70 13.59 11.95 -7.06
CA VAL A 70 14.41 12.14 -8.27
C VAL A 70 14.63 13.63 -8.55
N VAL A 71 13.54 14.41 -8.60
CA VAL A 71 13.59 15.84 -8.88
C VAL A 71 14.42 16.57 -7.82
N GLU A 72 14.13 16.38 -6.53
CA GLU A 72 14.85 17.04 -5.44
C GLU A 72 16.35 16.76 -5.47
N ARG A 73 16.71 15.49 -5.68
CA ARG A 73 18.12 15.07 -5.76
C ARG A 73 18.84 15.72 -6.93
N THR A 74 18.18 15.82 -8.08
CA THR A 74 18.80 16.43 -9.26
C THR A 74 18.87 17.94 -9.14
N THR A 75 17.81 18.59 -8.65
CA THR A 75 17.82 20.03 -8.37
C THR A 75 18.94 20.39 -7.39
N ALA A 76 19.13 19.61 -6.32
CA ALA A 76 20.21 19.83 -5.37
C ALA A 76 21.61 19.65 -6.00
N ALA A 77 21.80 18.61 -6.83
CA ALA A 77 23.08 18.36 -7.50
C ALA A 77 23.42 19.48 -8.49
N LEU A 78 22.45 19.92 -9.30
CA LEU A 78 22.63 21.02 -10.26
C LEU A 78 22.86 22.37 -9.57
N ALA A 79 22.16 22.64 -8.46
CA ALA A 79 22.36 23.86 -7.69
C ALA A 79 23.76 23.95 -7.04
N ALA A 80 24.39 22.80 -6.76
CA ALA A 80 25.73 22.72 -6.20
C ALA A 80 26.85 22.78 -7.26
N ALA A 81 26.52 22.62 -8.54
CA ALA A 81 27.48 22.69 -9.64
C ALA A 81 28.00 24.13 -9.82
N ARG A 82 29.32 24.28 -9.94
CA ARG A 82 29.98 25.58 -10.09
C ARG A 82 30.55 25.79 -11.49
N THR A 83 30.70 24.73 -12.27
CA THR A 83 31.18 24.77 -13.65
C THR A 83 30.32 23.93 -14.60
N VAL A 84 30.44 24.17 -15.90
CA VAL A 84 29.83 23.31 -16.93
C VAL A 84 30.39 21.88 -16.87
N GLY A 85 31.66 21.71 -16.46
CA GLY A 85 32.26 20.39 -16.22
C GLY A 85 31.53 19.62 -15.14
N ASP A 86 31.23 20.26 -14.00
CA ASP A 86 30.51 19.65 -12.89
C ASP A 86 29.12 19.13 -13.32
N VAL A 87 28.43 19.87 -14.19
CA VAL A 87 27.14 19.46 -14.76
C VAL A 87 27.31 18.24 -15.68
N LEU A 88 28.33 18.25 -16.54
CA LEU A 88 28.61 17.15 -17.46
C LEU A 88 28.98 15.87 -16.71
N ASP A 89 29.69 15.97 -15.59
CA ASP A 89 30.06 14.82 -14.76
C ASP A 89 28.84 14.21 -14.06
N ILE A 90 27.94 15.04 -13.52
CA ILE A 90 26.66 14.58 -12.93
C ILE A 90 25.79 13.84 -13.95
N LEU A 91 25.80 14.28 -15.21
CA LEU A 91 25.04 13.63 -16.29
C LEU A 91 25.68 12.34 -16.81
N ARG A 92 27.01 12.19 -16.62
CA ARG A 92 27.79 11.05 -17.14
C ARG A 92 27.92 9.89 -16.16
N GLU A 93 27.71 10.07 -14.86
CA GLU A 93 27.56 8.94 -13.95
C GLU A 93 26.39 8.05 -14.43
N GLN A 94 26.58 6.73 -14.46
CA GLN A 94 25.75 5.77 -15.20
C GLN A 94 24.26 5.68 -14.77
N ASP A 95 23.84 6.47 -13.78
CA ASP A 95 22.45 6.64 -13.34
C ASP A 95 21.90 8.06 -13.60
N GLY A 96 22.65 8.96 -14.24
CA GLY A 96 22.30 10.38 -14.40
C GLY A 96 20.99 10.59 -15.16
N LEU A 97 20.76 9.83 -16.24
CA LEU A 97 19.53 9.89 -17.04
C LEU A 97 18.35 9.15 -16.40
N VAL A 98 18.59 8.01 -15.75
CA VAL A 98 17.59 7.25 -14.98
C VAL A 98 17.09 8.06 -13.77
N ARG A 99 18.00 8.75 -13.08
CA ARG A 99 17.73 9.65 -11.96
C ARG A 99 17.08 10.96 -12.39
N LEU A 100 17.12 11.31 -13.66
CA LEU A 100 16.39 12.44 -14.23
C LEU A 100 15.01 12.05 -14.78
N GLY A 101 14.67 10.76 -14.79
CA GLY A 101 13.44 10.26 -15.39
C GLY A 101 13.39 10.43 -16.92
N ALA A 102 14.54 10.58 -17.57
CA ALA A 102 14.64 10.85 -19.01
C ALA A 102 14.45 9.59 -19.88
N ASP A 103 14.50 8.39 -19.29
CA ASP A 103 14.37 7.10 -20.00
C ASP A 103 12.91 6.62 -20.14
N SER A 104 11.92 7.52 -20.21
CA SER A 104 10.50 7.12 -20.32
C SER A 104 9.69 7.96 -21.31
N LEU A 105 10.27 8.25 -22.48
CA LEU A 105 9.56 8.78 -23.65
C LEU A 105 9.57 7.77 -24.80
#